data_AF-A0A844H4H3-F1
#
_entry.id   AF-A0A844H4H3-F1
#
_cell.length_a   1.000
_cell.length_b   1.000
_cell.length_c   1.000
_cell.angle_alpha   90.00
_cell.angle_beta   90.00
_cell.angle_gamma   90.00
#
_symmetry.space_group_name_H-M   'P 1'
#
loop_
_entity.id
_entity.type
_entity.pdbx_description
1 polymer ?
#
loop_
_entity_poly.entity_id
_entity_poly.type
_entity_poly.pdbx_seq_one_letter_code
_entity_poly.pdbx_strand_id
1 'polypeptide(L)'
;MRLADIADQIAPHLNRDAAWLHGTLRNPTMKAHLGGTPGPTAKSPTEYDHADMVRAFVLLVAQLSDVNGADLAKVAAALEVRRAALQDAPGGLVPRALDEMIASIRAGSRNWHLAVRYVLNVEGQREMIIELSRFDMVVQGRRAANAERFTRGDVTLSYQFLPLGDLLSPLLAQEA
;
A
#
# COMPACT_ATOMS: atom_id res chain seq x y z
N MET A 1 -15.05 0.11 11.79
CA MET A 1 -15.67 0.93 10.72
C MET A 1 -16.29 0.01 9.67
N ARG A 2 -17.29 0.48 8.92
CA ARG A 2 -17.86 -0.18 7.74
C ARG A 2 -17.15 0.30 6.47
N LEU A 3 -17.34 -0.40 5.35
CA LEU A 3 -16.79 0.05 4.05
C LEU A 3 -17.32 1.42 3.62
N ALA A 4 -18.57 1.73 3.94
CA ALA A 4 -19.15 3.05 3.66
C ALA A 4 -18.39 4.14 4.42
N ASP A 5 -18.17 3.96 5.73
CA ASP A 5 -17.40 4.89 6.56
C ASP A 5 -15.97 5.11 6.02
N ILE A 6 -15.33 4.05 5.52
CA ILE A 6 -14.01 4.15 4.87
C ILE A 6 -14.09 4.99 3.59
N ALA A 7 -15.11 4.77 2.76
CA ALA A 7 -15.29 5.53 1.53
C ALA A 7 -15.52 7.02 1.81
N ASP A 8 -16.35 7.33 2.81
CA ASP A 8 -16.66 8.70 3.23
C ASP A 8 -15.42 9.42 3.76
N GLN A 9 -14.57 8.74 4.53
CA GLN A 9 -13.33 9.31 5.04
C GLN A 9 -12.29 9.54 3.92
N ILE A 10 -12.20 8.64 2.94
CA ILE A 10 -11.22 8.74 1.85
C ILE A 10 -11.65 9.74 0.76
N ALA A 11 -12.95 9.89 0.51
CA ALA A 11 -13.51 10.69 -0.58
C ALA A 11 -12.92 12.12 -0.69
N PRO A 12 -12.82 12.91 0.40
CA PRO A 12 -12.25 14.25 0.35
C PRO A 12 -10.79 14.29 -0.09
N HIS A 13 -10.00 13.25 0.24
CA HIS A 13 -8.57 13.20 -0.03
C HIS A 13 -8.24 12.79 -1.46
N LEU A 14 -9.13 12.03 -2.11
CA LEU A 14 -8.98 11.64 -3.51
C LEU A 14 -9.76 12.54 -4.47
N ASN A 15 -10.52 13.53 -3.95
CA ASN A 15 -11.46 14.33 -4.72
C ASN A 15 -12.39 13.46 -5.57
N ARG A 16 -12.98 12.43 -4.94
CA ARG A 16 -13.88 11.46 -5.55
C ARG A 16 -15.20 11.39 -4.81
N ASP A 17 -16.23 10.97 -5.52
CA ASP A 17 -17.53 10.67 -4.94
C ASP A 17 -17.46 9.43 -4.02
N ALA A 18 -18.05 9.54 -2.83
CA ALA A 18 -18.03 8.49 -1.83
C ALA A 18 -18.82 7.24 -2.25
N ALA A 19 -19.93 7.41 -3.00
CA ALA A 19 -20.68 6.27 -3.54
C ALA A 19 -19.87 5.51 -4.60
N TRP A 20 -19.14 6.23 -5.46
CA TRP A 20 -18.19 5.62 -6.40
C TRP A 20 -17.09 4.85 -5.67
N LEU A 21 -16.46 5.46 -4.65
CA LEU A 21 -15.43 4.80 -3.86
C LEU A 21 -15.96 3.55 -3.15
N HIS A 22 -17.14 3.64 -2.55
CA HIS A 22 -17.79 2.50 -1.92
C HIS A 22 -18.07 1.37 -2.92
N GLY A 23 -18.50 1.70 -4.14
CA GLY A 23 -18.65 0.73 -5.23
C GLY A 23 -17.33 0.05 -5.59
N THR A 24 -16.26 0.82 -5.71
CA THR A 24 -14.90 0.31 -5.98
C THR A 24 -14.39 -0.60 -4.86
N LEU A 25 -14.55 -0.19 -3.59
CA LEU A 25 -14.13 -0.98 -2.42
C LEU A 25 -14.93 -2.29 -2.26
N ARG A 26 -16.18 -2.33 -2.73
CA ARG A 26 -17.01 -3.53 -2.73
C ARG A 26 -16.67 -4.51 -3.84
N ASN A 27 -15.95 -4.09 -4.88
CA ASN A 27 -15.51 -4.97 -5.96
C ASN A 27 -14.70 -6.15 -5.37
N PRO A 28 -14.98 -7.41 -5.73
CA PRO A 28 -14.27 -8.58 -5.20
C PRO A 28 -12.74 -8.46 -5.29
N THR A 29 -12.21 -7.89 -6.38
CA THR A 29 -10.77 -7.71 -6.56
C THR A 29 -10.17 -6.76 -5.51
N MET A 30 -10.87 -5.68 -5.17
CA MET A 30 -10.41 -4.74 -4.13
C MET A 30 -10.66 -5.31 -2.73
N LYS A 31 -11.87 -5.82 -2.50
CA LYS A 31 -12.33 -6.32 -1.20
C LYS A 31 -11.48 -7.49 -0.69
N ALA A 32 -10.98 -8.34 -1.59
CA ALA A 32 -10.11 -9.47 -1.23
C ALA A 32 -8.79 -9.05 -0.57
N HIS A 33 -8.38 -7.79 -0.74
CA HIS A 33 -7.16 -7.25 -0.18
C HIS A 33 -7.39 -6.46 1.12
N LEU A 34 -8.62 -6.35 1.61
CA LEU A 34 -8.94 -5.72 2.89
C LEU A 34 -9.00 -6.79 4.00
N GLY A 35 -8.44 -6.49 5.17
CA GLY A 35 -8.28 -7.42 6.28
C GLY A 35 -9.48 -7.51 7.23
N GLY A 36 -10.60 -6.88 6.87
CA GLY A 36 -11.75 -6.70 7.75
C GLY A 36 -12.20 -7.98 8.45
N THR A 37 -12.59 -7.83 9.71
CA THR A 37 -13.09 -8.91 10.56
C THR A 37 -14.54 -9.22 10.22
N PRO A 38 -14.88 -10.46 9.82
CA PRO A 38 -16.26 -10.87 9.60
C PRO A 38 -17.09 -10.67 10.87
N GLY A 39 -18.33 -10.22 10.71
CA GLY A 39 -19.24 -10.14 11.85
C GLY A 39 -19.59 -11.53 12.41
N PRO A 40 -20.20 -11.60 13.61
CA PRO A 40 -20.47 -12.86 14.31
C PRO A 40 -21.45 -13.78 13.56
N THR A 41 -22.18 -13.26 12.56
CA THR A 41 -23.09 -14.04 11.71
C THR A 41 -22.85 -13.72 10.24
N ALA A 42 -23.28 -14.60 9.34
CA ALA A 42 -23.19 -14.38 7.88
C ALA A 42 -23.96 -13.13 7.39
N LYS A 43 -24.92 -12.62 8.18
CA LYS A 43 -25.67 -11.40 7.88
C LYS A 43 -25.09 -10.16 8.56
N SER A 44 -24.20 -10.34 9.53
CA SER A 44 -23.55 -9.23 10.22
C SER A 44 -22.53 -8.58 9.28
N PRO A 45 -22.47 -7.25 9.21
CA PRO A 45 -21.55 -6.61 8.30
C PRO A 45 -20.10 -6.82 8.77
N THR A 46 -19.16 -6.84 7.84
CA THR A 46 -17.72 -6.87 8.14
C THR A 46 -17.30 -5.56 8.82
N GLU A 47 -16.39 -5.67 9.77
CA GLU A 47 -15.78 -4.53 10.47
C GLU A 47 -14.33 -4.37 10.06
N TYR A 48 -13.97 -3.15 9.74
CA TYR A 48 -12.64 -2.76 9.28
C TYR A 48 -12.00 -1.87 10.33
N ASP A 49 -10.72 -2.12 10.60
CA ASP A 49 -9.95 -1.28 11.51
C ASP A 49 -9.39 -0.05 10.76
N HIS A 50 -8.63 0.76 11.47
CA HIS A 50 -8.00 1.94 10.88
C HIS A 50 -6.88 1.58 9.90
N ALA A 51 -6.16 0.48 10.13
CA ALA A 51 -5.14 0.01 9.21
C ALA A 51 -5.78 -0.42 7.87
N ASP A 52 -6.99 -0.97 7.88
CA ASP A 52 -7.79 -1.28 6.70
C ASP A 52 -8.18 -0.04 5.91
N MET A 53 -8.49 1.09 6.56
CA MET A 53 -8.74 2.35 5.86
C MET A 53 -7.49 2.83 5.13
N VAL A 54 -6.33 2.82 5.80
CA VAL A 54 -5.06 3.21 5.17
C VAL A 54 -4.69 2.25 4.04
N ARG A 55 -4.88 0.95 4.24
CA ARG A 55 -4.70 -0.07 3.21
C ARG A 55 -5.60 0.20 2.00
N ALA A 56 -6.88 0.48 2.23
CA ALA A 56 -7.84 0.83 1.19
C ALA A 56 -7.41 2.09 0.42
N PHE A 57 -6.94 3.13 1.12
CA PHE A 57 -6.42 4.34 0.49
C PHE A 57 -5.23 4.05 -0.43
N VAL A 58 -4.24 3.28 0.03
CA VAL A 58 -3.06 2.93 -0.77
C VAL A 58 -3.45 2.13 -2.01
N LEU A 59 -4.36 1.16 -1.87
CA LEU A 59 -4.85 0.36 -3.00
C LEU A 59 -5.63 1.20 -4.01
N LEU A 60 -6.46 2.14 -3.55
CA LEU A 60 -7.18 3.07 -4.42
C LEU A 60 -6.24 4.01 -5.16
N VAL A 61 -5.23 4.56 -4.49
CA VAL A 61 -4.22 5.42 -5.11
C VAL A 61 -3.42 4.63 -6.16
N ALA A 62 -3.04 3.39 -5.86
CA ALA A 62 -2.38 2.51 -6.82
C ALA A 62 -3.28 2.24 -8.04
N GLN A 63 -4.56 1.92 -7.83
CA GLN A 63 -5.51 1.67 -8.92
C GLN A 63 -5.74 2.91 -9.78
N LEU A 64 -5.86 4.09 -9.17
CA LEU A 64 -5.97 5.38 -9.87
C LEU A 64 -4.69 5.77 -10.63
N SER A 65 -3.58 5.08 -10.33
CA SER A 65 -2.27 5.22 -10.97
C SER A 65 -1.99 4.09 -11.96
N ASP A 66 -3.02 3.48 -12.53
CA ASP A 66 -2.97 2.40 -13.52
C ASP A 66 -2.37 1.06 -13.05
N VAL A 67 -2.35 0.81 -11.72
CA VAL A 67 -2.10 -0.55 -11.20
C VAL A 67 -3.38 -1.38 -11.37
N ASN A 68 -3.33 -2.39 -12.23
CA ASN A 68 -4.48 -3.23 -12.52
C ASN A 68 -4.84 -4.15 -11.34
N GLY A 69 -6.02 -4.77 -11.42
CA GLY A 69 -6.56 -5.62 -10.35
C GLY A 69 -5.70 -6.83 -9.97
N ALA A 70 -5.02 -7.47 -10.93
CA ALA A 70 -4.13 -8.60 -10.63
C ALA A 70 -2.86 -8.13 -9.89
N ASP A 71 -2.41 -6.92 -10.22
CA ASP A 71 -1.23 -6.29 -9.68
C ASP A 71 -1.47 -5.59 -8.32
N LEU A 72 -2.73 -5.29 -7.97
CA LEU A 72 -3.10 -4.85 -6.61
C LEU A 72 -2.71 -5.87 -5.54
N ALA A 73 -2.69 -7.17 -5.87
CA ALA A 73 -2.20 -8.20 -4.97
C ALA A 73 -0.74 -7.99 -4.56
N LYS A 74 0.10 -7.45 -5.46
CA LYS A 74 1.51 -7.11 -5.16
C LYS A 74 1.61 -5.90 -4.23
N VAL A 75 0.71 -4.93 -4.39
CA VAL A 75 0.58 -3.78 -3.47
C VAL A 75 0.16 -4.23 -2.08
N ALA A 76 -0.88 -5.07 -2.00
CA ALA A 76 -1.33 -5.66 -0.75
C ALA A 76 -0.21 -6.48 -0.08
N ALA A 77 0.50 -7.31 -0.84
CA ALA A 77 1.62 -8.08 -0.32
C ALA A 77 2.74 -7.18 0.22
N ALA A 78 3.08 -6.09 -0.46
CA ALA A 78 4.11 -5.14 -0.01
C ALA A 78 3.75 -4.47 1.33
N LEU A 79 2.47 -4.27 1.62
CA LEU A 79 1.98 -3.72 2.88
C LEU A 79 2.07 -4.73 4.05
N GLU A 80 1.99 -6.03 3.75
CA GLU A 80 2.09 -7.11 4.75
C GLU A 80 3.54 -7.56 5.03
N VAL A 81 4.53 -7.13 4.23
CA VAL A 81 5.94 -7.47 4.46
C VAL A 81 6.35 -7.07 5.88
N ARG A 82 6.89 -8.02 6.64
CA ARG A 82 7.48 -7.75 7.95
C ARG A 82 8.90 -7.25 7.77
N ARG A 83 9.15 -5.99 8.16
CA ARG A 83 10.45 -5.35 7.98
C ARG A 83 11.29 -5.49 9.24
N ALA A 84 12.35 -6.29 9.16
CA ALA A 84 13.33 -6.52 10.23
C ALA A 84 14.12 -5.26 10.66
N ALA A 85 13.75 -4.07 10.18
CA ALA A 85 14.45 -2.81 10.49
C ALA A 85 14.38 -2.43 11.99
N LEU A 86 13.48 -3.02 12.77
CA LEU A 86 13.45 -2.93 14.21
C LEU A 86 13.99 -4.22 14.85
N GLN A 87 15.30 -4.46 14.72
CA GLN A 87 15.98 -5.49 15.52
C GLN A 87 15.92 -5.18 17.04
N ASP A 88 15.60 -3.94 17.43
CA ASP A 88 15.55 -3.48 18.81
C ASP A 88 14.13 -3.26 19.37
N ALA A 89 13.07 -3.77 18.72
CA ALA A 89 11.72 -3.65 19.27
C ALA A 89 11.59 -4.44 20.59
N PRO A 90 11.14 -3.82 21.70
CA PRO A 90 10.90 -4.53 22.95
C PRO A 90 9.83 -5.62 22.71
N GLY A 91 10.22 -6.89 22.85
CA GLY A 91 9.33 -8.04 22.65
C GLY A 91 9.43 -8.78 21.31
N GLY A 92 10.38 -8.41 20.42
CA GLY A 92 10.74 -9.23 19.26
C GLY A 92 9.70 -9.37 18.14
N LEU A 93 8.58 -8.62 18.21
CA LEU A 93 7.58 -8.60 17.16
C LEU A 93 7.98 -7.60 16.06
N VAL A 94 8.37 -8.14 14.91
CA VAL A 94 8.63 -7.35 13.71
C VAL A 94 7.30 -6.83 13.15
N PRO A 95 7.05 -5.50 13.15
CA PRO A 95 5.80 -4.94 12.66
C PRO A 95 5.67 -5.13 11.14
N ARG A 96 4.42 -5.11 10.66
CA ARG A 96 4.17 -5.06 9.21
C ARG A 96 4.56 -3.69 8.67
N ALA A 97 4.92 -3.63 7.40
CA ALA A 97 5.29 -2.38 6.75
C ALA A 97 4.15 -1.35 6.79
N LEU A 98 2.89 -1.78 6.70
CA LEU A 98 1.72 -0.91 6.90
C LEU A 98 1.72 -0.24 8.28
N ASP A 99 1.93 -1.02 9.35
CA ASP A 99 1.89 -0.52 10.73
C ASP A 99 3.05 0.47 10.98
N GLU A 100 4.26 0.15 10.47
CA GLU A 100 5.43 1.04 10.51
C GLU A 100 5.18 2.36 9.74
N MET A 101 4.58 2.27 8.56
CA MET A 101 4.23 3.43 7.75
C MET A 101 3.24 4.35 8.47
N ILE A 102 2.15 3.80 9.02
CA ILE A 102 1.15 4.57 9.76
C ILE A 102 1.81 5.28 10.95
N ALA A 103 2.56 4.54 11.78
CA ALA A 103 3.19 5.08 12.98
C ALA A 103 4.17 6.21 12.65
N SER A 104 5.00 6.04 11.63
CA SER A 104 5.99 7.04 11.25
C SER A 104 5.38 8.27 10.56
N ILE A 105 4.32 8.13 9.75
CA ILE A 105 3.63 9.30 9.17
C ILE A 105 2.93 10.11 10.24
N ARG A 106 2.30 9.45 11.23
CA ARG A 106 1.74 10.11 12.43
C ARG A 106 2.83 10.84 13.23
N ALA A 107 4.05 10.30 13.29
CA ALA A 107 5.20 10.95 13.89
C ALA A 107 5.82 12.07 13.01
N GLY A 108 5.21 12.41 11.87
CA GLY A 108 5.64 13.51 11.00
C GLY A 108 6.50 13.10 9.80
N SER A 109 6.79 11.81 9.61
CA SER A 109 7.51 11.35 8.41
C SER A 109 6.69 11.60 7.14
N ARG A 110 7.37 12.05 6.08
CA ARG A 110 6.81 12.19 4.72
C ARG A 110 7.53 11.31 3.69
N ASN A 111 8.51 10.54 4.13
CA ASN A 111 9.45 9.87 3.23
C ASN A 111 8.93 8.54 2.65
N TRP A 112 7.69 8.15 2.95
CA TRP A 112 7.11 6.91 2.44
C TRP A 112 6.62 7.07 1.01
N HIS A 113 6.90 6.07 0.20
CA HIS A 113 6.38 5.98 -1.16
C HIS A 113 6.14 4.54 -1.58
N LEU A 114 5.21 4.37 -2.51
CA LEU A 114 5.07 3.16 -3.29
C LEU A 114 5.82 3.34 -4.60
N ALA A 115 6.85 2.55 -4.81
CA ALA A 115 7.55 2.46 -6.07
C ALA A 115 6.90 1.37 -6.93
N VAL A 116 6.44 1.78 -8.10
CA VAL A 116 5.92 0.88 -9.15
C VAL A 116 6.93 0.90 -10.28
N ARG A 117 7.55 -0.24 -10.56
CA ARG A 117 8.48 -0.39 -11.68
C ARG A 117 7.94 -1.36 -12.69
N TYR A 118 8.04 -0.99 -13.95
CA TYR A 118 7.74 -1.87 -15.07
C TYR A 118 9.06 -2.31 -15.71
N VAL A 119 9.23 -3.62 -15.85
CA VAL A 119 10.42 -4.23 -16.44
C VAL A 119 10.05 -5.17 -17.58
N LEU A 120 11.01 -5.42 -18.45
CA LEU A 120 11.03 -6.53 -19.38
C LEU A 120 12.02 -7.56 -18.85
N ASN A 121 11.55 -8.76 -18.53
CA ASN A 121 12.43 -9.84 -18.10
C ASN A 121 13.20 -10.45 -19.29
N VAL A 122 14.13 -11.37 -19.01
CA VAL A 122 14.97 -12.01 -20.05
C VAL A 122 14.17 -12.88 -21.02
N GLU A 123 13.00 -13.37 -20.62
CA GLU A 123 12.05 -14.07 -21.49
C GLU A 123 11.24 -13.12 -22.38
N GLY A 124 11.45 -11.81 -22.28
CA GLY A 124 10.73 -10.79 -23.05
C GLY A 124 9.32 -10.51 -22.53
N GLN A 125 9.01 -10.90 -21.29
CA GLN A 125 7.72 -10.66 -20.65
C GLN A 125 7.74 -9.37 -19.83
N ARG A 126 6.63 -8.63 -19.87
CA ARG A 126 6.46 -7.42 -19.06
C ARG A 126 6.07 -7.81 -17.65
N GLU A 127 6.84 -7.34 -16.68
CA GLU A 127 6.53 -7.52 -15.26
C GLU A 127 6.41 -6.18 -14.55
N MET A 128 5.51 -6.14 -13.57
CA MET A 128 5.38 -5.02 -12.66
C MET A 128 5.89 -5.43 -11.27
N ILE A 129 6.77 -4.61 -10.71
CA ILE A 129 7.42 -4.83 -9.41
C ILE A 129 7.02 -3.69 -8.48
N ILE A 130 6.53 -4.06 -7.31
CA ILE A 130 6.09 -3.14 -6.26
C ILE A 130 7.10 -3.14 -5.13
N GLU A 131 7.52 -1.96 -4.73
CA GLU A 131 8.38 -1.75 -3.57
C GLU A 131 7.78 -0.63 -2.72
N LEU A 132 7.26 -0.97 -1.54
CA LEU A 132 6.94 0.05 -0.53
C LEU A 132 8.24 0.45 0.14
N SER A 133 8.62 1.73 0.25
CA SER A 133 9.85 2.07 0.97
C SER A 133 9.87 3.50 1.50
N ARG A 134 10.86 3.77 2.37
CA ARG A 134 11.20 5.12 2.82
C ARG A 134 12.33 5.68 1.96
N PHE A 135 12.29 6.98 1.63
CA PHE A 135 13.22 7.62 0.70
C PHE A 135 14.70 7.55 1.14
N ASP A 136 14.95 7.55 2.45
CA ASP A 136 16.25 7.28 3.07
C ASP A 136 16.78 5.86 2.74
N MET A 137 15.88 4.87 2.68
CA MET A 137 16.21 3.49 2.29
C MET A 137 16.30 3.27 0.78
N VAL A 138 15.69 4.12 -0.05
CA VAL A 138 15.76 4.01 -1.53
C VAL A 138 17.19 4.06 -2.03
N VAL A 139 18.04 4.89 -1.42
CA VAL A 139 19.43 5.06 -1.85
C VAL A 139 20.25 3.79 -1.59
N GLN A 140 19.96 3.06 -0.51
CA GLN A 140 20.67 1.82 -0.14
C GLN A 140 20.08 0.58 -0.82
N GLY A 141 18.74 0.49 -0.92
CA GLY A 141 18.03 -0.60 -1.58
C GLY A 141 18.16 -0.58 -3.11
N ARG A 142 18.23 0.61 -3.75
CA ARG A 142 18.42 0.73 -5.20
C ARG A 142 19.69 0.06 -5.69
N ARG A 143 20.79 0.12 -4.90
CA ARG A 143 22.05 -0.50 -5.29
C ARG A 143 21.94 -2.02 -5.29
N ALA A 144 21.37 -2.60 -4.23
CA ALA A 144 21.17 -4.04 -4.12
C ALA A 144 20.18 -4.55 -5.18
N ALA A 145 19.07 -3.84 -5.40
CA ALA A 145 18.05 -4.24 -6.36
C ALA A 145 18.51 -4.06 -7.81
N ASN A 146 19.30 -3.03 -8.12
CA ASN A 146 19.93 -2.90 -9.45
C ASN A 146 21.03 -3.94 -9.66
N ALA A 147 21.80 -4.29 -8.62
CA ALA A 147 22.79 -5.36 -8.70
C ALA A 147 22.13 -6.71 -8.97
N GLU A 148 21.07 -7.08 -8.25
CA GLU A 148 20.32 -8.32 -8.47
C GLU A 148 19.73 -8.39 -9.90
N ARG A 149 19.28 -7.27 -10.45
CA ARG A 149 18.72 -7.19 -11.81
C ARG A 149 19.77 -7.28 -12.89
N PHE A 150 20.94 -6.70 -12.67
CA PHE A 150 22.07 -6.93 -13.57
C PHE A 150 22.36 -8.43 -13.67
N THR A 151 22.23 -9.16 -12.55
CA THR A 151 22.34 -10.61 -12.53
C THR A 151 21.18 -11.34 -13.22
N ARG A 152 19.95 -10.80 -13.16
CA ARG A 152 18.76 -11.38 -13.80
C ARG A 152 18.56 -11.00 -15.27
N GLY A 153 19.21 -9.94 -15.76
CA GLY A 153 19.10 -9.46 -17.14
C GLY A 153 17.86 -8.60 -17.45
N ASP A 154 17.12 -8.15 -16.43
CA ASP A 154 15.88 -7.37 -16.62
C ASP A 154 16.16 -5.95 -17.13
N VAL A 155 15.37 -5.49 -18.12
CA VAL A 155 15.41 -4.12 -18.64
C VAL A 155 14.32 -3.28 -17.97
N THR A 156 14.67 -2.15 -17.37
CA THR A 156 13.68 -1.22 -16.81
C THR A 156 13.02 -0.41 -17.93
N LEU A 157 11.69 -0.48 -18.00
CA LEU A 157 10.89 0.26 -18.99
C LEU A 157 10.44 1.61 -18.45
N SER A 158 9.86 1.61 -17.24
CA SER A 158 9.39 2.83 -16.60
C SER A 158 9.33 2.69 -15.08
N TYR A 159 9.21 3.83 -14.40
CA TYR A 159 9.15 3.92 -12.96
C TYR A 159 8.14 4.99 -12.55
N GLN A 160 7.33 4.68 -11.55
CA GLN A 160 6.41 5.60 -10.92
C GLN A 160 6.59 5.58 -9.39
N PHE A 161 6.53 6.76 -8.78
CA PHE A 161 6.57 6.93 -7.34
C PHE A 161 5.26 7.54 -6.87
N LEU A 162 4.56 6.88 -5.96
CA LEU A 162 3.38 7.41 -5.28
C LEU A 162 3.81 7.91 -3.90
N PRO A 163 3.78 9.23 -3.61
CA PRO A 163 4.29 9.80 -2.37
C PRO A 163 3.30 9.56 -1.22
N LEU A 164 3.24 8.31 -0.73
CA LEU A 164 2.29 7.89 0.30
C LEU A 164 2.39 8.71 1.59
N GLY A 165 3.59 9.17 1.96
CA GLY A 165 3.78 10.06 3.11
C GLY A 165 2.92 11.32 3.00
N ASP A 166 3.02 12.05 1.88
CA ASP A 166 2.26 13.27 1.66
C ASP A 166 0.76 12.99 1.46
N LEU A 167 0.42 11.93 0.75
CA LEU A 167 -0.97 11.58 0.45
C LEU A 167 -1.76 11.11 1.68
N LEU A 168 -1.12 10.36 2.59
CA LEU A 168 -1.76 9.84 3.80
C LEU A 168 -1.73 10.82 4.97
N SER A 169 -0.84 11.81 4.96
CA SER A 169 -0.68 12.73 6.10
C SER A 169 -1.97 13.46 6.48
N PRO A 170 -2.75 14.04 5.54
CA PRO A 170 -4.01 14.69 5.88
C PRO A 170 -5.06 13.72 6.41
N LEU A 171 -5.07 12.48 5.90
CA LEU A 171 -5.99 11.43 6.35
C LEU A 171 -5.66 10.99 7.79
N LEU A 172 -4.38 10.84 8.10
CA LEU A 172 -3.91 10.42 9.43
C LEU A 172 -3.92 11.53 10.49
N ALA A 173 -4.01 12.80 10.07
CA ALA A 173 -4.02 13.95 10.98
C ALA A 173 -5.40 14.26 11.57
N GLN A 174 -6.49 13.79 10.97
CA GLN A 174 -7.86 14.00 11.47
C GLN A 174 -8.17 13.17 12.74
N GLU A 175 -7.24 12.31 13.15
CA GLU A 175 -7.41 11.36 14.26
C GLU A 175 -6.51 11.62 15.48
N ALA A 176 -5.66 12.65 15.44
CA ALA A 176 -4.78 13.04 16.54
C ALA A 176 -5.44 14.13 17.40
#